data_AF-V8ARS9-F1
#
_entry.id   AF-V8ARS9-F1
#
_cell.length_a   1.000
_cell.length_b   1.000
_cell.length_c   1.000
_cell.angle_alpha   90.00
_cell.angle_beta   90.00
_cell.angle_gamma   90.00
#
_symmetry.space_group_name_H-M   'P 1'
#
loop_
_entity.id
_entity.type
_entity.pdbx_description
1 polymer ?
#
loop_
_entity_poly.entity_id
_entity_poly.type
_entity_poly.pdbx_seq_one_letter_code
_entity_poly.pdbx_strand_id
1 'polypeptide(L)' 'MDNLRKAIEKMDIVTVDAAVKYSGLSRKVILDFIHKNPHLRIFDEQEQYWINENVDGHC' A
#
# COMPACT_ATOMS: atom_id res chain seq x y z
N MET A 1 2.13 12.67 4.16
CA MET A 1 1.88 11.23 3.93
C MET A 1 0.65 10.71 4.66
N ASP A 2 0.16 11.40 5.69
CA ASP A 2 -1.00 10.96 6.50
C ASP A 2 -2.29 10.70 5.71
N ASN A 3 -2.55 11.44 4.64
CA ASN A 3 -3.72 11.21 3.80
C ASN A 3 -3.61 9.91 3.00
N LEU A 4 -2.42 9.60 2.45
CA LEU A 4 -2.16 8.35 1.75
C LEU A 4 -2.27 7.16 2.71
N ARG A 5 -1.68 7.28 3.92
CA ARG A 5 -1.80 6.29 4.98
C ARG A 5 -3.26 5.96 5.27
N LYS A 6 -4.07 6.97 5.59
CA LYS A 6 -5.49 6.80 5.92
C LYS A 6 -6.30 6.21 4.76
N ALA A 7 -5.99 6.60 3.53
CA ALA A 7 -6.67 6.07 2.35
C ALA A 7 -6.35 4.58 2.15
N ILE A 8 -5.12 4.14 2.43
CA ILE A 8 -4.75 2.73 2.38
C ILE A 8 -5.35 1.96 3.58
N GLU A 9 -5.29 2.52 4.80
CA GLU A 9 -5.91 1.92 6.00
C GLU A 9 -7.41 1.70 5.84
N LYS A 10 -8.11 2.65 5.19
CA LYS A 10 -9.55 2.55 4.89
C LYS A 10 -9.87 1.68 3.68
N MET A 11 -8.85 1.16 2.99
CA MET A 11 -8.98 0.45 1.71
C MET A 11 -9.65 1.28 0.59
N ASP A 12 -9.57 2.61 0.67
CA ASP A 12 -9.95 3.50 -0.44
C ASP A 12 -8.92 3.41 -1.58
N ILE A 13 -7.66 3.12 -1.22
CA ILE A 13 -6.56 2.86 -2.15
C ILE A 13 -5.99 1.49 -1.82
N VAL A 14 -6.18 0.54 -2.73
CA VAL A 14 -5.76 -0.85 -2.53
C VAL A 14 -4.64 -1.28 -3.46
N THR A 15 -4.21 -0.44 -4.39
CA THR A 15 -3.19 -0.80 -5.38
C THR A 15 -2.07 0.23 -5.48
N VAL A 16 -0.89 -0.22 -5.89
CA VAL A 16 0.30 0.63 -5.99
C VAL A 16 0.10 1.74 -7.03
N ASP A 17 -0.49 1.45 -8.19
CA ASP A 17 -0.75 2.50 -9.19
C ASP A 17 -1.78 3.52 -8.70
N ALA A 18 -2.80 3.10 -7.96
CA ALA A 18 -3.77 4.02 -7.35
C ALA A 18 -3.09 4.93 -6.31
N ALA A 19 -2.18 4.39 -5.50
CA ALA A 19 -1.39 5.17 -4.55
C ALA A 19 -0.45 6.16 -5.24
N VAL A 20 0.17 5.77 -6.36
CA VAL A 20 0.99 6.65 -7.20
C VAL A 20 0.13 7.79 -7.76
N LYS A 21 -1.03 7.49 -8.36
CA LYS A 21 -1.94 8.50 -8.92
C LYS A 21 -2.49 9.45 -7.87
N TYR A 22 -2.82 8.95 -6.69
CA TYR A 22 -3.36 9.76 -5.60
C TYR A 22 -2.33 10.69 -4.97
N SER A 23 -1.11 10.19 -4.76
CA SER A 23 -0.06 10.93 -4.04
C SER A 23 0.86 11.73 -4.95
N GLY A 24 0.91 11.41 -6.26
CA GLY A 24 1.90 11.93 -7.19
C GLY A 24 3.32 11.42 -6.95
N LEU A 25 3.51 10.48 -6.02
CA LEU A 25 4.82 9.93 -5.67
C LEU A 25 5.21 8.79 -6.60
N SER A 26 6.50 8.53 -6.70
CA SER A 26 6.98 7.38 -7.45
C SER A 26 6.64 6.07 -6.76
N ARG A 27 6.45 5.03 -7.56
CA ARG A 27 6.22 3.65 -7.11
C ARG A 27 7.20 3.21 -6.01
N LYS A 28 8.50 3.48 -6.19
CA LYS A 28 9.53 3.14 -5.20
C LYS A 28 9.23 3.76 -3.82
N VAL A 29 8.81 5.03 -3.79
CA VAL A 29 8.48 5.72 -2.53
C VAL A 29 7.24 5.11 -1.88
N ILE A 30 6.24 4.70 -2.67
CA ILE A 30 5.06 3.98 -2.16
C ILE A 30 5.48 2.65 -1.54
N LEU A 31 6.26 1.85 -2.26
CA LEU A 31 6.74 0.55 -1.76
C LEU A 31 7.56 0.70 -0.49
N ASP A 32 8.54 1.64 -0.46
CA ASP A 32 9.32 1.95 0.74
C ASP A 32 8.43 2.39 1.91
N PHE A 33 7.37 3.16 1.63
CA PHE A 33 6.42 3.59 2.64
C PHE A 33 5.62 2.41 3.22
N ILE A 34 5.14 1.50 2.37
CA ILE A 34 4.39 0.31 2.80
C ILE A 34 5.29 -0.65 3.59
N HIS A 35 6.52 -0.91 3.13
CA HIS A 35 7.47 -1.77 3.85
C HIS A 35 7.85 -1.22 5.24
N LYS A 36 7.86 0.10 5.42
CA LYS A 36 8.08 0.74 6.73
C LYS A 36 6.85 0.72 7.63
N ASN A 37 5.66 0.45 7.08
CA ASN A 37 4.39 0.44 7.80
C ASN A 37 3.74 -0.94 7.63
N PRO A 38 4.20 -1.96 8.38
CA PRO A 38 3.77 -3.34 8.17
C PRO A 38 2.25 -3.52 8.27
N HIS A 39 1.52 -2.70 9.03
CA HIS A 39 0.05 -2.71 9.18
C HIS A 39 -0.73 -2.26 7.93
N LEU A 40 -0.05 -1.71 6.92
CA LEU A 40 -0.66 -1.31 5.66
C LEU A 40 -0.43 -2.40 4.64
N ARG A 41 -1.51 -2.82 3.96
CA ARG A 41 -1.42 -3.72 2.82
C ARG A 41 -1.74 -2.98 1.52
N ILE A 42 -1.05 -3.34 0.46
CA ILE A 42 -1.33 -2.82 -0.88
C ILE A 42 -1.09 -3.92 -1.90
N PHE A 43 -1.91 -3.98 -2.93
CA PHE A 43 -1.75 -4.89 -4.05
C PHE A 43 -0.76 -4.30 -5.05
N ASP A 44 0.26 -5.07 -5.36
CA ASP A 44 1.20 -4.73 -6.42
C ASP A 44 0.72 -5.29 -7.75
N GLU A 45 0.23 -4.42 -8.65
CA GLU A 45 -0.26 -4.84 -9.95
C GLU A 45 0.84 -5.39 -10.87
N GLN A 46 2.10 -5.01 -10.69
CA GLN A 46 3.17 -5.49 -11.59
C GLN A 46 3.60 -6.90 -11.23
N GLU A 47 3.70 -7.17 -9.93
CA GLU A 47 4.15 -8.46 -9.42
C GLU A 47 2.99 -9.40 -9.07
N GLN A 48 1.74 -8.91 -9.15
CA GLN A 48 0.49 -9.64 -8.94
C GLN A 48 0.39 -10.28 -7.54
N TYR A 49 0.85 -9.58 -6.49
CA TYR A 49 0.75 -10.04 -5.11
C TYR A 49 0.44 -8.91 -4.11
N TRP A 50 -0.06 -9.27 -2.94
CA TRP A 50 -0.31 -8.34 -1.85
C TRP A 50 0.94 -8.14 -0.99
N ILE A 51 1.42 -6.92 -0.92
CA ILE A 51 2.48 -6.53 0.00
C ILE A 51 1.86 -6.38 1.38
N ASN A 52 2.50 -6.97 2.39
CA ASN A 52 2.03 -7.02 3.77
C ASN A 52 0.62 -7.63 3.93
N GLU A 53 0.28 -8.65 3.14
CA GLU A 53 -0.99 -9.39 3.30
C GLU A 53 -1.20 -9.97 4.71
N ASN A 54 -0.08 -10.25 5.41
CA ASN A 54 -0.03 -11.05 6.64
C ASN A 54 0.01 -10.26 7.96
N VAL A 55 -0.32 -8.97 7.97
CA VAL A 55 -0.51 -8.24 9.24
C VAL A 55 -1.86 -8.59 9.84
N ASP A 56 -1.81 -9.59 10.74
CA ASP A 56 -2.88 -10.16 11.57
C ASP A 56 -3.99 -10.89 10.77
N GLY A 57 -4.15 -12.22 10.71
CA GLY A 57 -3.63 -13.35 11.47
C GLY A 57 -4.66 -14.49 11.38
N HIS A 58 -4.19 -15.74 11.21
CA HIS A 58 -4.90 -17.04 11.19
C HIS A 58 -5.46 -17.59 9.85
N CYS A 59 -4.87 -18.72 9.43
CA CYS A 59 -5.61 -19.86 8.86
C CYS A 59 -6.77 -20.27 9.78
#